data_AF-A0A315AB42-F1
#
_entry.id   AF-A0A315AB42-F1
#
_cell.length_a   1.000
_cell.length_b   1.000
_cell.length_c   1.000
_cell.angle_alpha   90.00
_cell.angle_beta   90.00
_cell.angle_gamma   90.00
#
_symmetry.space_group_name_H-M   'P 1'
#
loop_
_entity.id
_entity.type
_entity.pdbx_description
1 polymer ?
#
loop_
_entity_poly.entity_id
_entity_poly.type
_entity_poly.pdbx_seq_one_letter_code
_entity_poly.pdbx_strand_id
1 'polypeptide(L)'
;MGVPAFYRWLADRYPLSIADVVEEQPREGPNGVPPPIDVSRPNPNGYEFDNMYLDMNGIIHPCFHPDGKPAPATYHDVFSSIFDYIDHLFSLVRPRKLLFMAIGKAIENNEEMRNRSRRESSAELPAPVVDKVKLGEPGYTERYYAEKFQVTKPEEIDKVKKDLVLKYVEGLCWVCRYYYQGVCSWQWYYPYHYAPFASDLKDLDELEITFFLGEPFKPFDQLMGTLPAASSSALPEKYRNLMTDQSSPIYISIHR
;
A
#
# COMPACT_ATOMS: atom_id res chain seq x y z
N MET A 1 10.39 1.73 -8.20
CA MET A 1 9.47 1.82 -9.36
C MET A 1 8.06 1.90 -8.81
N GLY A 2 7.25 2.88 -9.20
CA GLY A 2 5.84 2.94 -8.78
C GLY A 2 4.96 2.01 -9.63
N VAL A 3 3.73 1.72 -9.18
CA VAL A 3 2.77 0.85 -9.87
C VAL A 3 2.62 1.19 -11.37
N PRO A 4 2.42 2.46 -11.78
CA PRO A 4 2.28 2.79 -13.20
C PRO A 4 3.54 2.52 -14.04
N ALA A 5 4.72 2.71 -13.46
CA ALA A 5 5.97 2.45 -14.16
C ALA A 5 6.23 0.95 -14.35
N PHE A 6 5.80 0.12 -13.39
CA PHE A 6 5.85 -1.34 -13.51
C PHE A 6 4.92 -1.84 -14.61
N TYR A 7 3.65 -1.41 -14.62
CA TYR A 7 2.70 -1.82 -15.65
C TYR A 7 3.12 -1.35 -17.05
N ARG A 8 3.69 -0.14 -17.18
CA ARG A 8 4.27 0.32 -18.45
C ARG A 8 5.39 -0.60 -18.92
N TRP A 9 6.35 -0.91 -18.04
CA TRP A 9 7.45 -1.82 -18.37
C TRP A 9 6.93 -3.21 -18.77
N LEU A 10 5.90 -3.72 -18.08
CA LEU A 10 5.29 -5.02 -18.39
C LEU A 10 4.61 -5.00 -19.77
N ALA A 11 3.83 -3.95 -20.06
CA ALA A 11 3.15 -3.73 -21.34
C ALA A 11 4.15 -3.69 -22.51
N ASP A 12 5.22 -2.90 -22.34
CA ASP A 12 6.26 -2.73 -23.36
C ASP A 12 7.01 -4.05 -23.61
N ARG A 13 7.25 -4.83 -22.56
CA ARG A 13 8.06 -6.07 -22.65
C ARG A 13 7.24 -7.28 -23.10
N TYR A 14 5.98 -7.35 -22.70
CA TYR A 14 5.07 -8.49 -22.94
C TYR A 14 3.70 -7.99 -23.42
N PRO A 15 3.62 -7.42 -24.64
CA PRO A 15 2.37 -6.82 -25.13
C PRO A 15 1.19 -7.80 -25.18
N LEU A 16 1.46 -9.09 -25.35
CA LEU A 16 0.44 -10.14 -25.37
C LEU A 16 -0.15 -10.47 -23.99
N SER A 17 0.43 -9.97 -22.89
CA SER A 17 -0.16 -10.12 -21.56
C SER A 17 -1.27 -9.11 -21.28
N ILE A 18 -1.53 -8.18 -22.21
CA ILE A 18 -2.57 -7.16 -22.11
C ILE A 18 -3.58 -7.41 -23.22
N ALA A 19 -4.85 -7.42 -22.86
CA ALA A 19 -5.96 -7.48 -23.78
C ALA A 19 -7.01 -6.46 -23.34
N ASP A 20 -7.59 -5.77 -24.31
CA ASP A 20 -8.71 -4.88 -24.04
C ASP A 20 -9.94 -5.71 -23.68
N VAL A 21 -10.64 -5.29 -22.64
CA VAL A 21 -11.88 -5.93 -22.22
C VAL A 21 -13.00 -5.49 -23.17
N VAL A 22 -13.75 -6.46 -23.69
CA VAL A 22 -14.95 -6.23 -24.49
C VAL A 22 -16.13 -6.01 -23.55
N GLU A 23 -16.66 -4.79 -23.58
CA GLU A 23 -17.83 -4.39 -22.82
C GLU A 23 -19.09 -4.39 -23.69
N GLU A 24 -20.16 -5.04 -23.22
CA GLU A 24 -21.45 -5.04 -23.91
C GLU A 24 -22.15 -3.70 -23.65
N GLN A 25 -22.16 -2.83 -24.66
CA GLN A 25 -22.86 -1.55 -24.57
C GLN A 25 -24.36 -1.77 -24.33
N PRO A 26 -24.98 -1.03 -23.40
CA PRO A 26 -26.42 -1.14 -23.17
C PRO A 26 -27.20 -0.79 -24.45
N ARG A 27 -28.08 -1.68 -24.90
CA ARG A 27 -28.93 -1.41 -26.08
C ARG A 27 -29.94 -0.31 -25.75
N GLU A 28 -30.32 0.51 -26.73
CA GLU A 28 -31.43 1.44 -26.54
C GLU A 28 -32.70 0.67 -26.19
N GLY A 29 -33.21 0.90 -24.98
CA GLY A 29 -34.44 0.26 -24.50
C GLY A 29 -35.67 1.13 -24.71
N PRO A 30 -36.87 0.58 -24.42
CA PRO A 30 -38.10 1.35 -24.46
C PRO A 30 -37.99 2.56 -23.52
N ASN A 31 -38.37 3.75 -23.99
CA ASN A 31 -38.32 5.02 -23.25
C ASN A 31 -36.91 5.53 -22.89
N GLY A 32 -35.86 5.08 -23.60
CA GLY A 32 -34.49 5.57 -23.40
C GLY A 32 -33.78 4.99 -22.16
N VAL A 33 -34.41 4.03 -21.46
CA VAL A 33 -33.78 3.27 -20.38
C VAL A 33 -33.26 1.97 -20.98
N PRO A 34 -31.94 1.78 -21.07
CA PRO A 34 -31.39 0.54 -21.61
C PRO A 34 -31.74 -0.64 -20.68
N PRO A 35 -32.08 -1.82 -21.23
CA PRO A 35 -32.32 -3.00 -20.41
C PRO A 35 -31.03 -3.43 -19.73
N PRO A 36 -31.12 -4.05 -18.53
CA PRO A 36 -29.94 -4.58 -17.84
C PRO A 36 -29.23 -5.63 -18.69
N ILE A 37 -27.90 -5.65 -18.62
CA ILE A 37 -27.07 -6.62 -19.34
C ILE A 37 -27.35 -8.01 -18.77
N ASP A 38 -27.74 -8.95 -19.64
CA ASP A 38 -27.93 -10.35 -19.25
C ASP A 38 -26.56 -11.05 -19.11
N VAL A 39 -26.04 -11.02 -17.89
CA VAL A 39 -24.76 -11.64 -17.51
C VAL A 39 -24.80 -13.18 -17.51
N SER A 40 -25.97 -13.81 -17.68
CA SER A 40 -26.07 -15.28 -17.83
C SER A 40 -25.60 -15.77 -19.20
N ARG A 41 -25.59 -14.88 -20.21
CA ARG A 41 -25.11 -15.17 -21.56
C ARG A 41 -23.58 -15.39 -21.59
N PRO A 42 -23.06 -16.08 -22.62
CA PRO A 42 -21.62 -16.25 -22.80
C PRO A 42 -20.87 -14.93 -22.72
N ASN A 43 -19.69 -14.94 -22.10
CA ASN A 43 -18.89 -13.74 -21.91
C ASN A 43 -18.37 -13.23 -23.28
N PRO A 44 -18.55 -11.93 -23.60
CA PRO A 44 -18.17 -11.36 -24.90
C PRO A 44 -16.65 -11.36 -25.15
N ASN A 45 -15.83 -11.55 -24.12
CA ASN A 45 -14.37 -11.62 -24.22
C ASN A 45 -13.87 -12.95 -24.83
N GLY A 46 -14.76 -13.90 -25.13
CA GLY A 46 -14.40 -15.20 -25.71
C GLY A 46 -13.86 -16.21 -24.71
N TYR A 47 -13.83 -15.86 -23.42
CA TYR A 47 -13.40 -16.72 -22.32
C TYR A 47 -14.44 -16.68 -21.20
N GLU A 48 -14.66 -17.81 -20.56
CA GLU A 48 -15.47 -17.90 -19.35
C GLU A 48 -14.57 -17.88 -18.11
N PHE A 49 -15.01 -17.19 -17.07
CA PHE A 49 -14.29 -17.08 -15.80
C PHE A 49 -15.08 -17.82 -14.72
N ASP A 50 -14.44 -18.73 -14.01
CA ASP A 50 -15.08 -19.45 -12.91
C ASP A 50 -15.14 -18.59 -11.65
N ASN A 51 -14.00 -17.99 -11.28
CA ASN A 51 -13.82 -17.30 -10.01
C ASN A 51 -13.35 -15.87 -10.24
N MET A 52 -13.93 -14.92 -9.51
CA MET A 52 -13.54 -13.51 -9.51
C MET A 52 -13.23 -13.10 -8.08
N TYR A 53 -12.07 -12.47 -7.88
CA TYR A 53 -11.58 -11.99 -6.59
C TYR A 53 -11.48 -10.48 -6.63
N LEU A 54 -12.19 -9.80 -5.73
CA LEU A 54 -12.17 -8.35 -5.62
C LEU A 54 -11.40 -7.93 -4.37
N ASP A 55 -10.35 -7.15 -4.57
CA ASP A 55 -9.77 -6.34 -3.50
C ASP A 55 -10.63 -5.09 -3.31
N MET A 56 -11.44 -5.10 -2.25
CA MET A 56 -12.41 -4.06 -1.98
C MET A 56 -11.74 -2.73 -1.63
N ASN A 57 -10.51 -2.71 -1.13
CA ASN A 57 -9.82 -1.46 -0.81
C ASN A 57 -9.55 -0.66 -2.09
N GLY A 58 -9.25 -1.35 -3.20
CA GLY A 58 -9.09 -0.76 -4.53
C GLY A 58 -10.39 -0.18 -5.13
N ILE A 59 -11.56 -0.59 -4.63
CA ILE A 59 -12.87 -0.08 -5.05
C ILE A 59 -13.35 1.05 -4.12
N ILE A 60 -13.26 0.83 -2.80
CA ILE A 60 -13.77 1.76 -1.79
C ILE A 60 -13.06 3.11 -1.87
N HIS A 61 -11.73 3.13 -2.02
CA HIS A 61 -10.97 4.37 -2.00
C HIS A 61 -11.37 5.35 -3.13
N PRO A 62 -11.43 4.93 -4.42
CA PRO A 62 -11.96 5.78 -5.48
C PRO A 62 -13.43 6.20 -5.30
N CYS A 63 -14.27 5.37 -4.67
CA CYS A 63 -15.66 5.74 -4.41
C CYS A 63 -15.80 6.85 -3.37
N PHE A 64 -14.90 6.95 -2.38
CA PHE A 64 -14.85 8.08 -1.44
C PHE A 64 -14.17 9.33 -2.03
N HIS A 65 -13.19 9.13 -2.92
CA HIS A 65 -12.36 10.21 -3.49
C HIS A 65 -12.25 10.06 -5.01
N PRO A 66 -13.34 10.33 -5.77
CA PRO A 66 -13.34 10.11 -7.20
C PRO A 66 -12.48 11.15 -7.92
N ASP A 67 -11.58 10.68 -8.80
CA ASP A 67 -10.69 11.56 -9.56
C ASP A 67 -11.47 12.53 -10.45
N GLY A 68 -11.22 13.82 -10.26
CA GLY A 68 -11.83 14.89 -11.08
C GLY A 68 -13.34 15.10 -10.87
N LYS A 69 -13.96 14.42 -9.90
CA LYS A 69 -15.36 14.60 -9.50
C LYS A 69 -15.44 15.06 -8.04
N PRO A 70 -16.51 15.74 -7.63
CA PRO A 70 -16.71 16.07 -6.22
C PRO A 70 -16.83 14.79 -5.39
N ALA A 71 -16.34 14.84 -4.15
CA ALA A 71 -16.54 13.77 -3.19
C ALA A 71 -18.05 13.54 -2.95
N PRO A 72 -18.50 12.29 -2.73
CA PRO A 72 -19.90 12.02 -2.45
C PRO A 72 -20.40 12.78 -1.22
N ALA A 73 -21.64 13.27 -1.28
CA ALA A 73 -22.22 14.07 -0.21
C ALA A 73 -22.64 13.23 1.00
N THR A 74 -23.01 11.97 0.77
CA THR A 74 -23.52 11.06 1.80
C THR A 74 -22.91 9.67 1.68
N TYR A 75 -22.96 8.90 2.77
CA TYR A 75 -22.61 7.48 2.73
C TYR A 75 -23.49 6.68 1.77
N HIS A 76 -24.75 7.07 1.58
CA HIS A 76 -25.64 6.41 0.62
C HIS A 76 -25.08 6.54 -0.80
N ASP A 77 -24.63 7.73 -1.19
CA ASP A 77 -24.02 7.96 -2.51
C ASP A 77 -22.72 7.15 -2.69
N VAL A 78 -21.92 7.03 -1.62
CA VAL A 78 -20.71 6.18 -1.63
C VAL A 78 -21.08 4.71 -1.86
N PHE A 79 -22.05 4.17 -1.10
CA PHE A 79 -22.46 2.77 -1.24
C PHE A 79 -23.07 2.49 -2.61
N SER A 80 -23.90 3.39 -3.14
CA SER A 80 -24.41 3.28 -4.51
C SER A 80 -23.27 3.24 -5.52
N SER A 81 -22.26 4.12 -5.38
CA SER A 81 -21.08 4.11 -6.24
C SER A 81 -20.28 2.81 -6.14
N ILE A 82 -20.17 2.22 -4.95
CA ILE A 82 -19.50 0.93 -4.75
C ILE A 82 -20.29 -0.18 -5.45
N PHE A 83 -21.61 -0.20 -5.31
CA PHE A 83 -22.47 -1.20 -5.97
C PHE A 83 -22.39 -1.08 -7.48
N ASP A 84 -22.51 0.13 -8.03
CA ASP A 84 -22.38 0.38 -9.46
C ASP A 84 -21.02 -0.10 -10.00
N TYR A 85 -19.95 0.11 -9.24
CA TYR A 85 -18.60 -0.34 -9.62
C TYR A 85 -18.47 -1.87 -9.60
N ILE A 86 -19.01 -2.53 -8.57
CA ILE A 86 -19.01 -3.99 -8.47
C ILE A 86 -19.85 -4.59 -9.60
N ASP A 87 -21.04 -4.06 -9.87
CA ASP A 87 -21.93 -4.51 -10.94
C ASP A 87 -21.26 -4.32 -12.30
N HIS A 88 -20.57 -3.19 -12.51
CA HIS A 88 -19.77 -2.96 -13.71
C HIS A 88 -18.70 -4.03 -13.89
N LEU A 89 -17.82 -4.24 -12.90
CA LEU A 89 -16.79 -5.27 -12.96
C LEU A 89 -17.37 -6.69 -13.15
N PHE A 90 -18.47 -7.00 -12.47
CA PHE A 90 -19.16 -8.27 -12.59
C PHE A 90 -19.68 -8.48 -14.03
N SER A 91 -20.21 -7.44 -14.66
CA SER A 91 -20.72 -7.50 -16.04
C SER A 91 -19.63 -7.81 -17.08
N LEU A 92 -18.39 -7.36 -16.80
CA LEU A 92 -17.21 -7.60 -17.63
C LEU A 92 -16.68 -9.04 -17.50
N VAL A 93 -16.56 -9.52 -16.26
CA VAL A 93 -15.92 -10.83 -15.96
C VAL A 93 -16.92 -12.00 -15.99
N ARG A 94 -18.15 -11.79 -15.53
CA ARG A 94 -19.23 -12.80 -15.46
C ARG A 94 -18.80 -14.12 -14.78
N PRO A 95 -18.35 -14.10 -13.51
CA PRO A 95 -17.89 -15.31 -12.83
C PRO A 95 -19.00 -16.38 -12.73
N ARG A 96 -18.67 -17.64 -13.02
CA ARG A 96 -19.63 -18.76 -13.09
C ARG A 96 -19.76 -19.58 -11.81
N LYS A 97 -18.80 -19.47 -10.89
CA LYS A 97 -18.75 -20.29 -9.67
C LYS A 97 -18.62 -19.44 -8.41
N LEU A 98 -17.69 -18.50 -8.37
CA LEU A 98 -17.37 -17.76 -7.16
C LEU A 98 -17.12 -16.27 -7.44
N LEU A 99 -17.81 -15.42 -6.69
CA LEU A 99 -17.40 -14.04 -6.44
C LEU A 99 -16.88 -13.95 -5.00
N PHE A 100 -15.61 -13.62 -4.84
CA PHE A 100 -14.98 -13.43 -3.53
C PHE A 100 -14.62 -11.96 -3.33
N MET A 101 -15.21 -11.31 -2.34
CA MET A 101 -14.93 -9.91 -1.99
C MET A 101 -14.11 -9.84 -0.72
N ALA A 102 -12.86 -9.39 -0.85
CA ALA A 102 -11.91 -9.27 0.26
C ALA A 102 -11.79 -7.80 0.68
N ILE A 103 -12.22 -7.48 1.90
CA ILE A 103 -11.92 -6.20 2.54
C ILE A 103 -10.65 -6.37 3.36
N GLY A 104 -9.57 -5.71 2.95
CA GLY A 104 -8.31 -5.78 3.68
C GLY A 104 -8.45 -5.15 5.07
N LYS A 105 -7.90 -5.81 6.09
CA LYS A 105 -7.60 -5.11 7.35
C LYS A 105 -6.60 -4.00 7.01
N ALA A 106 -6.75 -2.82 7.60
CA ALA A 106 -5.89 -1.65 7.36
C ALA A 106 -4.44 -1.87 7.85
N ILE A 107 -3.70 -2.83 7.28
CA ILE A 107 -2.29 -3.06 7.59
C ILE A 107 -1.50 -2.00 6.82
N GLU A 108 -1.69 -0.75 7.20
CA GLU A 108 -1.09 0.40 6.55
C GLU A 108 0.20 0.86 7.24
N ASN A 109 0.89 0.02 8.01
CA ASN A 109 2.17 0.44 8.61
C ASN A 109 3.17 0.93 7.53
N ASN A 110 3.20 0.32 6.35
CA ASN A 110 4.09 0.73 5.25
C ASN A 110 3.49 1.84 4.36
N GLU A 111 2.18 1.82 4.09
CA GLU A 111 1.56 2.82 3.23
C GLU A 111 1.31 4.14 3.94
N GLU A 112 0.96 4.14 5.23
CA GLU A 112 0.90 5.37 6.03
C GLU A 112 2.28 5.93 6.33
N MET A 113 3.32 5.13 6.59
CA MET A 113 4.69 5.67 6.63
C MET A 113 5.04 6.38 5.32
N ARG A 114 4.70 5.78 4.17
CA ARG A 114 4.89 6.38 2.85
C ARG A 114 4.03 7.64 2.63
N ASN A 115 2.77 7.62 3.08
CA ASN A 115 1.84 8.74 2.95
C ASN A 115 2.17 9.86 3.95
N ARG A 116 2.72 9.54 5.11
CA ARG A 116 3.25 10.47 6.11
C ARG A 116 4.45 11.21 5.54
N SER A 117 5.43 10.49 4.98
CA SER A 117 6.55 11.13 4.27
C SER A 117 6.09 12.02 3.11
N ARG A 118 5.03 11.63 2.37
CA ARG A 118 4.45 12.45 1.30
C ARG A 118 3.73 13.70 1.83
N ARG A 119 2.93 13.59 2.89
CA ARG A 119 2.21 14.72 3.50
C ARG A 119 3.18 15.71 4.14
N GLU A 120 4.21 15.21 4.82
CA GLU A 120 5.31 16.01 5.36
C GLU A 120 6.04 16.80 4.25
N SER A 121 6.22 16.22 3.05
CA SER A 121 6.83 16.93 1.91
C SER A 121 5.96 18.02 1.27
N SER A 122 4.66 18.04 1.54
CA SER A 122 3.70 18.95 0.88
C SER A 122 3.39 20.23 1.68
N ALA A 123 3.79 20.29 2.95
CA ALA A 123 3.46 21.40 3.86
C ALA A 123 4.49 22.54 3.88
N GLU A 124 5.70 22.34 3.35
CA GLU A 124 6.75 23.36 3.27
C GLU A 124 7.04 23.73 1.80
N LEU A 125 7.09 25.03 1.50
CA LEU A 125 7.68 25.51 0.24
C LEU A 125 9.12 24.99 0.18
N PRO A 126 9.49 24.15 -0.81
CA PRO A 126 10.79 23.50 -0.77
C PRO A 126 11.86 24.58 -0.94
N ALA A 127 12.68 24.75 0.10
CA ALA A 127 14.02 25.28 -0.07
C ALA A 127 14.70 24.52 -1.23
N PRO A 128 15.59 25.16 -2.02
CA PRO A 128 16.25 24.47 -3.12
C PRO A 128 16.84 23.17 -2.61
N VAL A 129 16.36 22.04 -3.14
CA VAL A 129 16.75 20.70 -2.70
C VAL A 129 18.21 20.52 -3.13
N VAL A 130 19.13 20.83 -2.22
CA VAL A 130 20.55 20.57 -2.43
C VAL A 130 20.75 19.07 -2.32
N ASP A 131 21.20 18.43 -3.40
CA ASP A 131 21.62 17.03 -3.33
C ASP A 131 22.89 16.91 -2.50
N LYS A 132 22.71 16.61 -1.22
CA LYS A 132 23.81 16.43 -0.27
C LYS A 132 24.53 15.08 -0.44
N VAL A 133 23.83 14.07 -0.96
CA VAL A 133 24.38 12.71 -1.11
C VAL A 133 25.25 12.63 -2.37
N LYS A 134 24.83 13.28 -3.46
CA LYS A 134 25.52 13.28 -4.75
C LYS A 134 25.82 11.85 -5.22
N LEU A 135 24.75 11.10 -5.48
CA LEU A 135 24.85 9.71 -5.94
C LEU A 135 25.65 9.66 -7.24
N GLY A 136 26.64 8.76 -7.32
CA GLY A 136 27.52 8.59 -8.47
C GLY A 136 28.85 9.33 -8.40
N GLU A 137 29.02 10.29 -7.46
CA GLU A 137 30.33 10.92 -7.21
C GLU A 137 31.12 10.16 -6.13
N PRO A 138 32.46 10.08 -6.21
CA PRO A 138 33.28 9.45 -5.17
C PRO A 138 32.91 9.91 -3.76
N GLY A 139 32.81 8.97 -2.82
CA GLY A 139 32.39 9.21 -1.44
C GLY A 139 30.87 9.30 -1.21
N TYR A 140 30.04 8.91 -2.20
CA TYR A 140 28.57 8.98 -2.06
C TYR A 140 28.03 8.05 -0.98
N THR A 141 28.69 6.92 -0.73
CA THR A 141 28.29 5.95 0.28
C THR A 141 28.39 6.56 1.67
N GLU A 142 29.52 7.17 2.00
CA GLU A 142 29.76 7.83 3.29
C GLU A 142 28.80 9.00 3.48
N ARG A 143 28.58 9.82 2.44
CA ARG A 143 27.60 10.91 2.49
C ARG A 143 26.17 10.41 2.69
N TYR A 144 25.81 9.28 2.08
CA TYR A 144 24.50 8.66 2.27
C TYR A 144 24.28 8.26 3.72
N TYR A 145 25.23 7.53 4.32
CA TYR A 145 25.11 7.11 5.72
C TYR A 145 25.15 8.30 6.70
N ALA A 146 25.97 9.31 6.42
CA ALA A 146 26.00 10.54 7.20
C ALA A 146 24.67 11.31 7.14
N GLU A 147 24.09 11.49 5.96
CA GLU A 147 22.85 12.25 5.81
C GLU A 147 21.61 11.47 6.28
N LYS A 148 21.54 10.16 6.00
CA LYS A 148 20.33 9.36 6.24
C LYS A 148 20.28 8.68 7.60
N PHE A 149 21.45 8.35 8.17
CA PHE A 149 21.57 7.62 9.43
C PHE A 149 22.36 8.41 10.49
N GLN A 150 22.81 9.63 10.17
CA GLN A 150 23.52 10.52 11.10
C GLN A 150 24.81 9.92 11.68
N VAL A 151 25.48 9.05 10.91
CA VAL A 151 26.73 8.39 11.30
C VAL A 151 27.86 8.75 10.34
N THR A 152 29.02 9.11 10.88
CA THR A 152 30.18 9.58 10.07
C THR A 152 31.44 8.76 10.31
N LYS A 153 31.55 8.06 11.44
CA LYS A 153 32.71 7.22 11.75
C LYS A 153 32.60 5.89 10.99
N PRO A 154 33.69 5.40 10.37
CA PRO A 154 33.68 4.13 9.64
C PRO A 154 33.13 2.95 10.44
N GLU A 155 33.51 2.82 11.71
CA GLU A 155 33.05 1.73 12.59
C GLU A 155 31.53 1.79 12.87
N GLU A 156 30.98 3.00 13.04
CA GLU A 156 29.55 3.21 13.25
C GLU A 156 28.77 2.93 11.95
N ILE A 157 29.30 3.35 10.80
CA ILE A 157 28.75 3.06 9.48
C ILE A 157 28.70 1.55 9.25
N ASP A 158 29.79 0.82 9.52
CA ASP A 158 29.83 -0.63 9.33
C ASP A 158 28.85 -1.37 10.23
N LYS A 159 28.66 -0.91 11.48
CA LYS A 159 27.66 -1.46 12.39
C LYS A 159 26.24 -1.24 11.86
N VAL A 160 25.93 -0.02 11.41
CA VAL A 160 24.62 0.31 10.81
C VAL A 160 24.40 -0.52 9.55
N LYS A 161 25.40 -0.65 8.67
CA LYS A 161 25.33 -1.46 7.46
C LYS A 161 24.97 -2.90 7.75
N LYS A 162 25.67 -3.55 8.69
CA LYS A 162 25.42 -4.95 9.03
C LYS A 162 23.98 -5.18 9.51
N ASP A 163 23.50 -4.35 10.42
CA ASP A 163 22.13 -4.48 10.92
C ASP A 163 21.09 -4.14 9.82
N LEU A 164 21.34 -3.10 9.03
CA LEU A 164 20.49 -2.69 7.92
C LEU A 164 20.34 -3.80 6.87
N VAL A 165 21.44 -4.47 6.53
CA VAL A 165 21.45 -5.61 5.60
C VAL A 165 20.67 -6.78 6.19
N LEU A 166 20.92 -7.16 7.45
CA LEU A 166 20.16 -8.21 8.13
C LEU A 166 18.66 -7.92 8.07
N LYS A 167 18.22 -6.71 8.50
CA LYS A 167 16.80 -6.34 8.50
C LYS A 167 16.20 -6.25 7.11
N TYR A 168 16.97 -5.85 6.12
CA TYR A 168 16.50 -5.79 4.73
C TYR A 168 16.27 -7.21 4.18
N VAL A 169 17.21 -8.13 4.41
CA VAL A 169 17.11 -9.52 3.98
C VAL A 169 16.03 -10.27 4.75
N GLU A 170 15.90 -10.05 6.06
CA GLU A 170 14.74 -10.50 6.84
C GLU A 170 13.43 -10.05 6.16
N GLY A 171 13.34 -8.80 5.73
CA GLY A 171 12.15 -8.31 5.02
C GLY A 171 11.88 -9.00 3.69
N LEU A 172 12.92 -9.27 2.90
CA LEU A 172 12.76 -10.04 1.66
C LEU A 172 12.26 -11.46 1.95
N CYS A 173 12.83 -12.13 2.95
CA CYS A 173 12.38 -13.45 3.38
C CYS A 173 10.93 -13.44 3.89
N TRP A 174 10.56 -12.40 4.66
CA TRP A 174 9.20 -12.22 5.15
C TRP A 174 8.21 -12.05 3.98
N VAL A 175 8.53 -11.19 3.01
CA VAL A 175 7.69 -10.97 1.82
C VAL A 175 7.54 -12.27 1.01
N CYS A 176 8.62 -13.00 0.76
CA CYS A 176 8.54 -14.28 0.07
C CYS A 176 7.65 -15.28 0.83
N ARG A 177 7.85 -15.46 2.15
CA ARG A 177 7.01 -16.37 2.94
C ARG A 177 5.56 -15.93 2.96
N TYR A 178 5.28 -14.63 3.05
CA TYR A 178 3.92 -14.09 3.01
C TYR A 178 3.14 -14.57 1.77
N TYR A 179 3.72 -14.45 0.58
CA TYR A 179 3.03 -14.84 -0.67
C TYR A 179 2.94 -16.36 -0.87
N TYR A 180 3.94 -17.14 -0.43
CA TYR A 180 4.00 -18.58 -0.71
C TYR A 180 3.47 -19.47 0.42
N GLN A 181 3.49 -18.99 1.67
CA GLN A 181 3.20 -19.77 2.88
C GLN A 181 2.27 -19.04 3.86
N GLY A 182 1.87 -17.80 3.55
CA GLY A 182 1.10 -16.95 4.45
C GLY A 182 1.98 -16.19 5.45
N VAL A 183 1.32 -15.45 6.35
CA VAL A 183 2.00 -14.58 7.33
C VAL A 183 2.92 -15.41 8.23
N CYS A 184 4.22 -15.09 8.24
CA CYS A 184 5.20 -15.76 9.10
C CYS A 184 5.55 -14.97 10.37
N SER A 185 5.19 -13.67 10.44
CA SER A 185 5.27 -12.85 11.65
C SER A 185 4.33 -11.65 11.54
N TRP A 186 3.42 -11.48 12.51
CA TRP A 186 2.53 -10.32 12.61
C TRP A 186 3.23 -9.08 13.19
N GLN A 187 4.32 -9.28 13.92
CA GLN A 187 5.02 -8.23 14.66
C GLN A 187 6.28 -7.73 13.96
N TRP A 188 6.77 -8.47 12.95
CA TRP A 188 7.94 -8.05 12.18
C TRP A 188 7.66 -6.78 11.38
N TYR A 189 8.61 -5.85 11.39
CA TYR A 189 8.62 -4.67 10.55
C TYR A 189 10.07 -4.31 10.22
N TYR A 190 10.26 -3.55 9.13
CA TYR A 190 11.58 -3.02 8.78
C TYR A 190 11.83 -1.73 9.59
N PRO A 191 12.82 -1.70 10.49
CA PRO A 191 12.97 -0.62 11.48
C PRO A 191 13.75 0.60 10.96
N TYR A 192 13.86 0.75 9.64
CA TYR A 192 14.62 1.83 9.01
C TYR A 192 13.79 2.55 7.94
N HIS A 193 14.03 3.84 7.78
CA HIS A 193 13.33 4.65 6.76
C HIS A 193 13.98 4.52 5.37
N TYR A 194 15.22 4.03 5.31
CA TYR A 194 16.02 3.96 4.10
C TYR A 194 16.61 2.55 3.92
N ALA A 195 16.86 2.15 2.68
CA ALA A 195 17.41 0.84 2.32
C ALA A 195 18.96 0.84 2.32
N PRO A 196 19.63 -0.31 2.43
CA PRO A 196 21.07 -0.40 2.16
C PRO A 196 21.36 -0.29 0.66
N PHE A 197 22.63 -0.09 0.27
CA PHE A 197 23.02 -0.27 -1.12
C PHE A 197 23.17 -1.76 -1.45
N ALA A 198 23.02 -2.10 -2.74
CA ALA A 198 23.31 -3.45 -3.21
C ALA A 198 24.76 -3.89 -2.91
N SER A 199 25.71 -2.94 -2.92
CA SER A 199 27.11 -3.19 -2.56
C SER A 199 27.33 -3.55 -1.09
N ASP A 200 26.35 -3.27 -0.22
CA ASP A 200 26.42 -3.64 1.19
C ASP A 200 25.88 -5.06 1.43
N LEU A 201 25.16 -5.66 0.47
CA LEU A 201 24.61 -7.02 0.55
C LEU A 201 25.73 -8.06 0.36
N LYS A 202 26.52 -8.27 1.41
CA LYS A 202 27.61 -9.25 1.48
C LYS A 202 27.35 -10.27 2.60
N ASP A 203 28.05 -11.41 2.52
CA ASP A 203 28.08 -12.44 3.57
C ASP A 203 26.66 -12.90 3.99
N LEU A 204 25.76 -13.01 3.00
CA LEU A 204 24.34 -13.27 3.21
C LEU A 204 24.07 -14.69 3.72
N ASP A 205 24.98 -15.62 3.44
CA ASP A 205 24.94 -17.01 3.91
C ASP A 205 25.22 -17.15 5.41
N GLU A 206 25.79 -16.13 6.04
CA GLU A 206 26.00 -16.08 7.49
C GLU A 206 24.75 -15.61 8.27
N LEU A 207 23.71 -15.10 7.57
CA LEU A 207 22.53 -14.54 8.20
C LEU A 207 21.57 -15.65 8.68
N GLU A 208 21.34 -15.71 9.99
CA GLU A 208 20.32 -16.58 10.57
C GLU A 208 18.99 -15.82 10.71
N ILE A 209 18.00 -16.21 9.89
CA ILE A 209 16.68 -15.55 9.84
C ILE A 209 15.61 -16.47 10.45
N THR A 210 15.06 -16.05 11.58
CA THR A 210 13.97 -16.72 12.26
C THR A 210 12.79 -15.77 12.43
N PHE A 211 11.57 -16.28 12.22
CA PHE A 211 10.34 -15.52 12.41
C PHE A 211 9.51 -16.16 13.51
N PHE A 212 8.97 -15.30 14.38
CA PHE A 212 7.98 -15.69 15.38
C PHE A 212 6.63 -15.16 14.92
N LEU A 213 5.65 -16.05 14.82
CA LEU A 213 4.34 -15.72 14.25
C LEU A 213 3.67 -14.55 15.00
N GLY A 214 3.66 -14.60 16.33
CA GLY A 214 2.94 -13.64 17.15
C GLY A 214 1.43 -13.66 16.85
N GLU A 215 0.75 -12.56 17.18
CA GLU A 215 -0.68 -12.39 16.96
C GLU A 215 -0.97 -11.07 16.22
N PRO A 216 -2.01 -11.01 15.38
CA PRO A 216 -2.44 -9.75 14.78
C PRO A 216 -2.89 -8.75 15.86
N PHE A 217 -2.65 -7.47 15.62
CA PHE A 217 -3.21 -6.41 16.46
C PHE A 217 -4.74 -6.48 16.49
N LYS A 218 -5.32 -6.09 17.63
CA LYS A 218 -6.77 -5.87 17.72
C LYS A 218 -7.15 -4.64 16.88
N PRO A 219 -8.38 -4.54 16.37
CA PRO A 219 -8.77 -3.45 15.49
C PRO A 219 -8.48 -2.04 16.03
N PHE A 220 -8.76 -1.78 17.32
CA PHE A 220 -8.47 -0.46 17.90
C PHE A 220 -6.98 -0.22 18.16
N ASP A 221 -6.22 -1.24 18.54
CA ASP A 221 -4.77 -1.13 18.72
C ASP A 221 -4.08 -0.78 17.40
N GLN A 222 -4.53 -1.43 16.32
CA GLN A 222 -4.09 -1.14 14.97
C GLN A 222 -4.44 0.30 14.55
N LEU A 223 -5.70 0.73 14.74
CA LEU A 223 -6.12 2.10 14.42
C LEU A 223 -5.34 3.16 15.20
N MET A 224 -4.96 2.90 16.44
CA MET A 224 -4.10 3.82 17.21
C MET A 224 -2.66 3.87 16.69
N GLY A 225 -2.15 2.75 16.16
CA GLY A 225 -0.81 2.68 15.57
C GLY A 225 -0.73 3.35 14.19
N THR A 226 -1.86 3.42 13.48
CA THR A 226 -1.95 3.92 12.10
C THR A 226 -2.41 5.37 12.02
N LEU A 227 -3.55 5.69 12.65
CA LEU A 227 -4.20 6.97 12.47
C LEU A 227 -3.41 8.13 13.11
N PRO A 228 -3.41 9.33 12.48
CA PRO A 228 -2.97 10.53 13.16
C PRO A 228 -3.99 10.98 14.21
N ALA A 229 -3.56 11.77 15.19
CA ALA A 229 -4.44 12.31 16.25
C ALA A 229 -5.66 13.08 15.71
N ALA A 230 -5.53 13.71 14.53
CA ALA A 230 -6.62 14.40 13.83
C ALA A 230 -7.79 13.47 13.44
N SER A 231 -7.54 12.18 13.29
CA SER A 231 -8.53 11.15 12.97
C SER A 231 -9.01 10.37 14.20
N SER A 232 -8.75 10.87 15.42
CA SER A 232 -9.16 10.23 16.68
C SER A 232 -10.67 10.02 16.82
N SER A 233 -11.50 10.75 16.06
CA SER A 233 -12.95 10.52 16.03
C SER A 233 -13.34 9.09 15.60
N ALA A 234 -12.48 8.40 14.85
CA ALA A 234 -12.66 6.99 14.47
C ALA A 234 -12.47 5.99 15.62
N LEU A 235 -11.95 6.45 16.77
CA LEU A 235 -11.73 5.63 17.96
C LEU A 235 -12.82 5.89 19.03
N PRO A 236 -13.05 4.95 19.96
CA PRO A 236 -13.88 5.20 21.13
C PRO A 236 -13.30 6.33 22.00
N GLU A 237 -14.16 7.09 22.67
CA GLU A 237 -13.81 8.34 23.37
C GLU A 237 -12.58 8.24 24.28
N LYS A 238 -12.48 7.15 25.07
CA LYS A 238 -11.35 6.95 25.99
C LYS A 238 -10.00 6.81 25.29
N TYR A 239 -9.96 6.27 24.08
CA TYR A 239 -8.73 6.12 23.30
C TYR A 239 -8.31 7.43 22.64
N ARG A 240 -9.24 8.36 22.39
CA ARG A 240 -8.95 9.66 21.77
C ARG A 240 -7.97 10.47 22.60
N ASN A 241 -8.20 10.49 23.91
CA ASN A 241 -7.36 11.20 24.87
C ASN A 241 -5.92 10.69 24.83
N LEU A 242 -5.69 9.40 24.58
CA LEU A 242 -4.34 8.84 24.49
C LEU A 242 -3.54 9.44 23.33
N MET A 243 -4.19 9.91 22.27
CA MET A 243 -3.52 10.49 21.10
C MET A 243 -3.42 12.03 21.17
N THR A 244 -4.30 12.68 21.92
CA THR A 244 -4.42 14.15 21.94
C THR A 244 -3.89 14.81 23.21
N ASP A 245 -3.89 14.08 24.34
CA ASP A 245 -3.41 14.60 25.62
C ASP A 245 -1.87 14.55 25.66
N GLN A 246 -1.24 15.70 25.92
CA GLN A 246 0.21 15.82 26.03
C GLN A 246 0.81 15.04 27.21
N SER A 247 -0.01 14.72 28.22
CA SER A 247 0.40 13.89 29.36
C SER A 247 0.32 12.39 29.08
N SER A 248 -0.27 11.99 27.95
CA SER A 248 -0.34 10.59 27.54
C SER A 248 1.06 10.00 27.32
N PRO A 249 1.32 8.76 27.78
CA PRO A 249 2.61 8.09 27.58
C PRO A 249 2.92 7.79 26.10
N ILE A 250 1.92 7.86 25.23
CA ILE A 250 2.06 7.62 23.79
C ILE A 250 1.84 8.89 22.95
N TYR A 251 1.83 10.07 23.57
CA TYR A 251 1.71 11.32 22.83
C TYR A 251 2.96 11.57 21.97
N ILE A 252 2.76 11.64 20.65
CA ILE A 252 3.81 11.97 19.69
C ILE A 252 3.68 13.47 19.37
N SER A 253 4.59 14.28 19.92
CA SER A 253 4.71 15.68 19.52
C SER A 253 5.20 15.74 18.07
N ILE A 254 4.41 16.35 17.18
CA ILE A 254 4.73 16.52 15.75
C ILE A 254 5.88 17.53 15.53
N HIS A 255 6.53 18.02 16.59
CA HIS A 255 7.55 19.09 16.51
C HIS A 255 8.87 18.73 17.22
N ARG A 256 9.55 17.66 16.78
CA ARG A 256 10.99 17.50 17.03
C ARG A 256 11.70 16.96 15.82
#